data_AF-A0A2G6GTE6-F1
#
_entry.id   AF-A0A2G6GTE6-F1
#
_cell.length_a   1.000
_cell.length_b   1.000
_cell.length_c   1.000
_cell.angle_alpha   90.00
_cell.angle_beta   90.00
_cell.angle_gamma   90.00
#
_symmetry.space_group_name_H-M   'P 1'
#
loop_
_entity.id
_entity.type
_entity.pdbx_description
1 polymer ?
#
loop_
_entity_poly.entity_id
_entity_poly.type
_entity_poly.pdbx_seq_one_letter_code
_entity_poly.pdbx_strand_id
1 'polypeptide(L)'
;MKKIISIIILSIIYTNSMSQISCGMHTSSQSRWETCNDWCADYEHVNTLKTPIKQLRVTFHICQDDNGMGNFKDNATHRDFLINQILRHMNSTMSGLEPMNLATSSPYVEDSRIRFVLANIYFHQDNKGFCYAQKPTYGNYVYNKFVTQNPDCDFKDNSVHIFFGEDTDSTVTSGIASGFGDKRWVAMGNTYRNFLNGGNFWSSGTLLCHELGHSLGLTHTWDGDHCSDTPDNTNIWCSNLGSNNMMDYNCNQNSLTECQVHHMHWHLLGNNGNISDCLINSSVSISAGEISGNNRICHTGATYTLTDHKLGTNIEWSVSPASYFENATGCGSIINLTPINSNISGSATLNVTVKGGRFGNYSISKNIWVGKPDFTIMCPDEVPVYMQGIAAIIYPNDTPQAVTSVDWSCSGDIQSIVGGLYVGKFRAGKNPGYGFVYALASNTCGSVEKETYVEVTGDWHKAYPNPANDYVVISFDQKAMKEYAERKGQKAQGCELVIYDNYNQIMYKTRTKDDEIQIDTRNFPAGTYYLHVTYGDKTEKSQLVIE
;
A
#
# COMPACT_ATOMS: atom_id res chain seq x y z
N MET A 1 28.04 23.47 -65.92
CA MET A 1 29.04 22.90 -65.01
C MET A 1 29.29 23.87 -63.85
N LYS A 2 28.60 23.69 -62.72
CA LYS A 2 28.83 24.46 -61.48
C LYS A 2 29.57 23.55 -60.51
N LYS A 3 30.81 23.91 -60.14
CA LYS A 3 31.61 23.19 -59.13
C LYS A 3 31.17 23.66 -57.74
N ILE A 4 30.69 22.72 -56.94
CA ILE A 4 30.44 22.88 -55.51
C ILE A 4 31.78 22.64 -54.79
N ILE A 5 32.22 23.62 -54.01
CA ILE A 5 33.35 23.49 -53.09
C ILE A 5 32.76 23.10 -51.74
N SER A 6 32.94 21.83 -51.36
CA SER A 6 32.66 21.35 -50.01
C SER A 6 33.86 21.65 -49.11
N ILE A 7 33.66 22.51 -48.12
CA ILE A 7 34.61 22.76 -47.05
C ILE A 7 34.43 21.65 -46.01
N ILE A 8 35.45 20.79 -45.88
CA ILE A 8 35.54 19.79 -44.81
C ILE A 8 36.12 20.51 -43.58
N ILE A 9 35.28 20.72 -42.56
CA ILE A 9 35.74 21.15 -41.24
C ILE A 9 36.21 19.89 -40.52
N LEU A 10 37.53 19.74 -40.40
CA LEU A 10 38.17 18.70 -39.62
C LEU A 10 38.14 19.12 -38.14
N SER A 11 37.19 18.60 -37.37
CA SER A 11 37.17 18.76 -35.92
C SER A 11 38.25 17.87 -35.32
N ILE A 12 39.37 18.46 -34.92
CA ILE A 12 40.44 17.79 -34.17
C ILE A 12 39.92 17.59 -32.73
N ILE A 13 39.54 16.35 -32.41
CA ILE A 13 39.22 15.94 -31.04
C ILE A 13 40.56 15.83 -30.28
N TYR A 14 40.87 16.84 -29.45
CA TYR A 14 41.94 16.74 -28.46
C TYR A 14 41.44 15.89 -27.29
N THR A 15 41.89 14.64 -27.19
CA THR A 15 41.76 13.83 -25.97
C THR A 15 42.82 14.27 -24.98
N ASN A 16 42.48 15.16 -24.04
CA ASN A 16 43.31 15.40 -22.87
C ASN A 16 42.92 14.38 -21.79
N SER A 17 43.83 13.45 -21.50
CA SER A 17 43.74 12.55 -20.35
C SER A 17 44.04 13.35 -19.07
N MET A 18 43.01 13.58 -18.26
CA MET A 18 43.16 14.13 -16.91
C MET A 18 42.66 13.10 -15.91
N SER A 19 43.54 12.55 -15.08
CA SER A 19 43.19 11.66 -13.98
C SER A 19 42.71 12.49 -12.78
N GLN A 20 41.51 12.23 -12.25
CA GLN A 20 41.06 12.79 -10.97
C GLN A 20 42.02 12.35 -9.84
N ILE A 21 42.50 13.32 -9.06
CA ILE A 21 43.29 13.06 -7.85
C ILE A 21 42.30 12.92 -6.69
N SER A 22 42.40 11.78 -5.99
CA SER A 22 41.71 11.35 -4.77
C SER A 22 40.89 12.43 -4.05
N CYS A 23 39.55 12.27 -4.03
CA CYS A 23 38.69 13.08 -3.16
C CYS A 23 38.69 12.43 -1.77
N GLY A 24 39.30 13.10 -0.80
CA GLY A 24 39.31 12.66 0.59
C GLY A 24 37.97 12.97 1.25
N MET A 25 37.12 11.97 1.44
CA MET A 25 36.05 12.01 2.44
C MET A 25 36.33 11.04 3.57
N HIS A 26 35.98 11.47 4.79
CA HIS A 26 36.06 10.65 5.98
C HIS A 26 34.86 9.69 5.94
N THR A 27 35.08 8.43 5.60
CA THR A 27 34.05 7.40 5.68
C THR A 27 33.83 7.06 7.16
N SER A 28 32.77 7.61 7.76
CA SER A 28 32.24 7.04 8.99
C SER A 28 31.42 5.81 8.60
N SER A 29 31.92 4.63 8.93
CA SER A 29 31.21 3.36 8.73
C SER A 29 29.83 3.41 9.40
N GLN A 30 28.77 3.63 8.63
CA GLN A 30 27.41 3.37 9.11
C GLN A 30 27.17 1.86 9.00
N SER A 31 26.93 1.23 10.15
CA SER A 31 26.62 -0.19 10.28
C SER A 31 25.41 -0.57 9.42
N ARG A 32 25.46 -1.74 8.77
CA ARG A 32 24.29 -2.38 8.15
C ARG A 32 23.15 -2.47 9.17
N TRP A 33 22.01 -1.87 8.84
CA TRP A 33 20.82 -1.83 9.70
C TRP A 33 19.85 -2.93 9.27
N GLU A 34 19.69 -3.98 10.07
CA GLU A 34 18.78 -5.14 9.83
C GLU A 34 17.29 -4.82 10.11
N THR A 35 16.78 -3.64 9.75
CA THR A 35 15.38 -3.23 10.00
C THR A 35 14.71 -2.77 8.71
N CYS A 36 13.41 -2.44 8.68
CA CYS A 36 12.75 -1.76 7.53
C CYS A 36 13.37 -0.41 7.13
N ASN A 37 14.50 -0.06 7.76
CA ASN A 37 15.42 0.97 7.33
C ASN A 37 16.50 0.41 6.37
N ASP A 38 16.43 -0.83 5.88
CA ASP A 38 17.28 -1.31 4.78
C ASP A 38 16.69 -0.82 3.45
N TRP A 39 17.18 0.34 3.02
CA TRP A 39 16.68 1.14 1.90
C TRP A 39 16.99 0.52 0.53
N CYS A 40 17.86 -0.49 0.45
CA CYS A 40 18.20 -1.17 -0.81
C CYS A 40 17.51 -2.53 -1.01
N ALA A 41 16.74 -3.04 -0.06
CA ALA A 41 16.15 -4.37 -0.21
C ALA A 41 14.90 -4.41 -1.10
N ASP A 42 14.09 -3.33 -1.15
CA ASP A 42 12.80 -3.32 -1.85
C ASP A 42 12.32 -1.89 -2.19
N TYR A 43 12.96 -1.26 -3.18
CA TYR A 43 12.54 0.04 -3.72
C TYR A 43 11.70 -0.10 -5.00
N GLU A 44 10.86 0.91 -5.28
CA GLU A 44 10.10 0.99 -6.53
C GLU A 44 11.01 1.34 -7.72
N HIS A 45 10.78 0.66 -8.84
CA HIS A 45 11.39 1.03 -10.12
C HIS A 45 11.09 2.46 -10.53
N VAL A 46 12.14 3.16 -10.94
CA VAL A 46 12.03 4.51 -11.51
C VAL A 46 11.12 4.46 -12.72
N ASN A 47 9.88 4.91 -12.53
CA ASN A 47 8.90 5.01 -13.59
C ASN A 47 8.75 6.48 -13.99
N THR A 48 9.23 6.86 -15.17
CA THR A 48 9.22 8.26 -15.63
C THR A 48 7.82 8.86 -15.77
N LEU A 49 6.78 8.02 -15.92
CA LEU A 49 5.37 8.45 -15.99
C LEU A 49 4.78 8.71 -14.60
N LYS A 50 5.25 8.01 -13.55
CA LYS A 50 4.70 8.10 -12.18
C LYS A 50 5.59 8.89 -11.21
N THR A 51 6.88 8.95 -11.48
CA THR A 51 7.89 9.59 -10.64
C THR A 51 8.01 11.06 -11.04
N PRO A 52 7.57 12.00 -10.19
CA PRO A 52 7.66 13.42 -10.49
C PRO A 52 9.12 13.88 -10.45
N ILE A 53 9.46 14.87 -11.27
CA ILE A 53 10.78 15.51 -11.24
C ILE A 53 10.90 16.33 -9.95
N LYS A 54 11.94 16.06 -9.15
CA LYS A 54 12.32 16.86 -7.99
C LYS A 54 13.34 17.92 -8.42
N GLN A 55 13.01 19.19 -8.20
CA GLN A 55 13.90 20.31 -8.52
C GLN A 55 14.69 20.72 -7.27
N LEU A 56 16.02 20.66 -7.32
CA LEU A 56 16.92 21.02 -6.24
C LEU A 56 17.53 22.40 -6.50
N ARG A 57 17.39 23.31 -5.54
CA ARG A 57 17.97 24.64 -5.61
C ARG A 57 19.47 24.60 -5.37
N VAL A 58 20.22 25.26 -6.25
CA VAL A 58 21.67 25.44 -6.12
C VAL A 58 22.06 26.90 -6.26
N THR A 59 23.14 27.32 -5.59
CA THR A 59 23.67 28.69 -5.62
C THR A 59 25.16 28.63 -5.86
N PHE A 60 25.65 29.39 -6.85
CA PHE A 60 27.07 29.41 -7.19
C PHE A 60 27.78 30.57 -6.48
N HIS A 61 28.96 30.28 -5.94
CA HIS A 61 29.84 31.25 -5.30
C HIS A 61 31.20 31.20 -6.00
N ILE A 62 31.53 32.24 -6.75
CA ILE A 62 32.81 32.35 -7.46
C ILE A 62 33.79 33.08 -6.55
N CYS A 63 34.86 32.40 -6.14
CA CYS A 63 35.90 33.00 -5.32
C CYS A 63 37.06 33.43 -6.21
N GLN A 64 37.27 34.74 -6.32
CA GLN A 64 38.34 35.40 -7.06
C GLN A 64 39.46 35.81 -6.11
N ASP A 65 40.64 36.08 -6.68
CA ASP A 65 41.72 36.71 -5.91
C ASP A 65 41.30 38.12 -5.42
N ASP A 66 42.11 38.72 -4.54
CA ASP A 66 41.83 40.05 -3.97
C ASP A 66 41.75 41.18 -5.02
N ASN A 67 42.21 40.94 -6.26
CA ASN A 67 42.09 41.88 -7.37
C ASN A 67 40.84 41.63 -8.24
N GLY A 68 39.99 40.66 -7.88
CA GLY A 68 38.84 40.23 -8.68
C GLY A 68 39.24 39.47 -9.95
N MET A 69 40.41 38.86 -9.94
CA MET A 69 40.99 38.10 -11.05
C MET A 69 41.12 36.62 -10.68
N GLY A 70 41.74 35.83 -11.56
CA GLY A 70 42.04 34.42 -11.32
C GLY A 70 40.86 33.46 -11.49
N ASN A 71 39.61 33.93 -11.50
CA ASN A 71 38.41 33.10 -11.65
C ASN A 71 37.35 33.76 -12.57
N PHE A 72 36.19 33.13 -12.74
CA PHE A 72 35.04 33.68 -13.47
C PHE A 72 34.69 35.09 -12.97
N LYS A 73 34.09 35.89 -13.85
CA LYS A 73 33.80 37.31 -13.66
C LYS A 73 32.32 37.52 -13.88
N ASP A 74 31.77 38.58 -13.30
CA ASP A 74 30.39 38.96 -13.52
C ASP A 74 30.22 39.62 -14.90
N ASN A 75 30.23 38.80 -15.96
CA ASN A 75 29.96 39.24 -17.32
C ASN A 75 29.20 38.15 -18.09
N ALA A 76 28.64 38.53 -19.25
CA ALA A 76 27.79 37.65 -20.03
C ALA A 76 28.47 36.33 -20.44
N THR A 77 29.74 36.37 -20.87
CA THR A 77 30.47 35.18 -21.33
C THR A 77 30.70 34.17 -20.21
N HIS A 78 31.13 34.63 -19.04
CA HIS A 78 31.40 33.74 -17.90
C HIS A 78 30.10 33.21 -17.28
N ARG A 79 29.04 34.05 -17.21
CA ARG A 79 27.71 33.59 -16.78
C ARG A 79 27.11 32.57 -17.76
N ASP A 80 27.28 32.77 -19.07
CA ASP A 80 26.84 31.81 -20.08
C ASP A 80 27.51 30.44 -19.89
N PHE A 81 28.82 30.42 -19.65
CA PHE A 81 29.53 29.18 -19.35
C PHE A 81 28.97 28.45 -18.11
N LEU A 82 28.77 29.17 -17.00
CA LEU A 82 28.25 28.60 -15.76
C LEU A 82 26.80 28.09 -15.92
N ILE A 83 25.93 28.84 -16.60
CA ILE A 83 24.50 28.55 -16.69
C ILE A 83 24.20 27.61 -17.86
N ASN A 84 24.58 28.00 -19.06
CA ASN A 84 24.16 27.32 -20.29
C ASN A 84 25.06 26.15 -20.67
N GLN A 85 26.25 26.05 -20.08
CA GLN A 85 27.15 24.92 -20.31
C GLN A 85 27.21 24.01 -19.08
N ILE A 86 27.71 24.48 -17.93
CA ILE A 86 27.85 23.64 -16.72
C ILE A 86 26.49 23.18 -16.19
N LEU A 87 25.61 24.10 -15.78
CA LEU A 87 24.33 23.72 -15.17
C LEU A 87 23.42 22.95 -16.15
N ARG A 88 23.45 23.31 -17.43
CA ARG A 88 22.74 22.56 -18.48
C ARG A 88 23.28 21.15 -18.64
N HIS A 89 24.61 20.96 -18.64
CA HIS A 89 25.23 19.65 -18.71
C HIS A 89 24.86 18.79 -17.50
N MET A 90 24.92 19.34 -16.29
CA MET A 90 24.49 18.61 -15.09
C MET A 90 23.06 18.09 -15.21
N ASN A 91 22.12 18.95 -15.64
CA ASN A 91 20.74 18.56 -15.87
C ASN A 91 20.60 17.54 -17.01
N SER A 92 21.41 17.66 -18.07
CA SER A 92 21.45 16.70 -19.17
C SER A 92 21.86 15.32 -18.69
N THR A 93 22.96 15.23 -17.93
CA THR A 93 23.44 13.97 -17.33
C THR A 93 22.38 13.35 -16.44
N MET A 94 21.75 14.13 -15.55
CA MET A 94 20.71 13.63 -14.66
C MET A 94 19.41 13.23 -15.39
N SER A 95 19.20 13.71 -16.61
CA SER A 95 18.00 13.44 -17.44
C SER A 95 18.18 12.36 -18.51
N GLY A 96 19.43 11.98 -18.77
CA GLY A 96 19.85 11.06 -19.83
C GLY A 96 21.09 10.33 -19.34
N LEU A 97 20.89 9.53 -18.31
CA LEU A 97 21.89 8.60 -17.80
C LEU A 97 22.10 7.49 -18.82
N GLU A 98 23.32 6.98 -18.91
CA GLU A 98 23.66 5.83 -19.74
C GLU A 98 23.46 4.52 -18.97
N PRO A 99 23.26 3.39 -19.67
CA PRO A 99 23.29 2.08 -19.03
C PRO A 99 24.60 1.83 -18.29
N MET A 100 24.53 1.12 -17.16
CA MET A 100 25.73 0.63 -16.47
C MET A 100 26.53 -0.28 -17.41
N ASN A 101 27.83 0.01 -17.58
CA ASN A 101 28.68 -0.76 -18.48
C ASN A 101 29.20 -2.06 -17.84
N LEU A 102 29.30 -2.10 -16.52
CA LEU A 102 29.59 -3.30 -15.75
C LEU A 102 28.31 -4.14 -15.56
N ALA A 103 28.47 -5.45 -15.44
CA ALA A 103 27.36 -6.36 -15.22
C ALA A 103 26.68 -6.06 -13.88
N THR A 104 25.37 -5.81 -13.91
CA THR A 104 24.57 -5.40 -12.75
C THR A 104 23.20 -6.07 -12.78
N SER A 105 22.58 -6.25 -11.61
CA SER A 105 21.17 -6.62 -11.46
C SER A 105 20.23 -5.42 -11.56
N SER A 106 20.74 -4.19 -11.47
CA SER A 106 19.96 -2.97 -11.63
C SER A 106 19.39 -2.91 -13.04
N PRO A 107 18.08 -2.65 -13.21
CA PRO A 107 17.57 -2.26 -14.52
C PRO A 107 18.15 -0.91 -14.92
N TYR A 108 18.06 -0.61 -16.21
CA TYR A 108 18.52 0.66 -16.76
C TYR A 108 17.64 1.82 -16.28
N VAL A 109 18.27 2.79 -15.62
CA VAL A 109 17.66 4.08 -15.29
C VAL A 109 18.12 5.12 -16.33
N GLU A 110 17.20 5.56 -17.18
CA GLU A 110 17.47 6.63 -18.17
C GLU A 110 17.42 8.04 -17.56
N ASP A 111 16.58 8.26 -16.56
CA ASP A 111 16.35 9.58 -15.97
C ASP A 111 16.24 9.49 -14.45
N SER A 112 17.14 10.16 -13.73
CA SER A 112 17.15 10.22 -12.25
C SER A 112 15.94 10.94 -11.65
N ARG A 113 15.16 11.66 -12.47
CA ARG A 113 14.06 12.54 -12.04
C ARG A 113 14.48 13.62 -11.04
N ILE A 114 15.77 14.00 -11.03
CA ILE A 114 16.31 15.11 -10.25
C ILE A 114 16.84 16.18 -11.22
N ARG A 115 16.51 17.44 -10.98
CA ARG A 115 17.00 18.59 -11.76
C ARG A 115 17.50 19.69 -10.86
N PHE A 116 18.57 20.35 -11.27
CA PHE A 116 19.16 21.47 -10.56
C PHE A 116 18.66 22.79 -11.11
N VAL A 117 18.25 23.69 -10.22
CA VAL A 117 17.76 25.02 -10.56
C VAL A 117 18.65 26.05 -9.86
N LEU A 118 19.31 26.88 -10.65
CA LEU A 118 20.17 27.93 -10.15
C LEU A 118 19.34 29.06 -9.53
N ALA A 119 19.61 29.37 -8.28
CA ALA A 119 18.98 30.48 -7.57
C ALA A 119 19.74 31.79 -7.74
N ASN A 120 21.06 31.75 -7.53
CA ASN A 120 21.90 32.94 -7.67
C ASN A 120 23.37 32.59 -8.01
N ILE A 121 24.13 33.59 -8.45
CA ILE A 121 25.58 33.53 -8.60
C ILE A 121 26.19 34.74 -7.89
N TYR A 122 26.99 34.48 -6.86
CA TYR A 122 27.76 35.48 -6.14
C TYR A 122 29.23 35.48 -6.58
N PHE A 123 29.85 36.66 -6.60
CA PHE A 123 31.27 36.82 -6.89
C PHE A 123 31.95 37.45 -5.67
N HIS A 124 32.98 36.79 -5.17
CA HIS A 124 33.68 37.17 -3.94
C HIS A 124 35.14 37.43 -4.26
N GLN A 125 35.70 38.51 -3.69
CA GLN A 125 37.14 38.77 -3.70
C GLN A 125 37.72 38.31 -2.37
N ASP A 126 38.43 37.18 -2.37
CA ASP A 126 39.02 36.61 -1.18
C ASP A 126 40.13 35.62 -1.56
N ASN A 127 41.38 36.00 -1.38
CA ASN A 127 42.53 35.13 -1.69
C ASN A 127 42.45 33.75 -1.04
N LYS A 128 41.91 33.64 0.19
CA LYS A 128 41.77 32.34 0.86
C LYS A 128 40.68 31.46 0.24
N GLY A 129 39.55 32.04 -0.16
CA GLY A 129 38.51 31.36 -0.92
C GLY A 129 38.93 31.09 -2.36
N PHE A 130 39.78 31.92 -2.95
CA PHE A 130 40.34 31.67 -4.27
C PHE A 130 41.30 30.48 -4.26
N CYS A 131 42.21 30.42 -3.29
CA CYS A 131 43.17 29.32 -3.12
C CYS A 131 42.46 28.07 -2.59
N TYR A 132 41.80 27.35 -3.49
CA TYR A 132 41.09 26.13 -3.19
C TYR A 132 42.05 25.09 -2.59
N ALA A 133 41.55 24.41 -1.56
CA ALA A 133 42.16 23.19 -1.05
C ALA A 133 41.07 22.13 -0.96
N GLN A 134 41.33 20.93 -1.49
CA GLN A 134 40.42 19.78 -1.44
C GLN A 134 40.35 19.21 -0.02
N LYS A 135 39.82 19.99 0.92
CA LYS A 135 39.74 19.70 2.35
C LYS A 135 38.44 20.26 2.92
N PRO A 136 37.78 19.55 3.86
CA PRO A 136 36.58 20.05 4.51
C PRO A 136 36.77 21.40 5.21
N THR A 137 37.98 21.70 5.70
CA THR A 137 38.32 22.98 6.32
C THR A 137 38.17 24.17 5.38
N TYR A 138 38.42 23.99 4.08
CA TYR A 138 38.22 25.02 3.08
C TYR A 138 36.72 25.27 2.85
N GLY A 139 35.95 24.21 2.57
CA GLY A 139 34.50 24.30 2.34
C GLY A 139 33.76 24.96 3.51
N ASN A 140 34.09 24.54 4.74
CA ASN A 140 33.52 25.15 5.95
C ASN A 140 33.89 26.64 6.10
N TYR A 141 35.10 27.04 5.71
CA TYR A 141 35.51 28.44 5.75
C TYR A 141 34.67 29.29 4.79
N VAL A 142 34.58 28.89 3.51
CA VAL A 142 33.85 29.67 2.49
C VAL A 142 32.34 29.68 2.75
N TYR A 143 31.77 28.57 3.23
CA TYR A 143 30.36 28.52 3.63
C TYR A 143 30.07 29.44 4.80
N ASN A 144 30.90 29.39 5.86
CA ASN A 144 30.69 30.24 7.01
C ASN A 144 30.77 31.72 6.63
N LYS A 145 31.80 32.11 5.87
CA LYS A 145 32.04 33.49 5.48
C LYS A 145 30.97 34.04 4.53
N PHE A 146 30.67 33.32 3.45
CA PHE A 146 29.87 33.86 2.34
C PHE A 146 28.38 33.52 2.39
N VAL A 147 27.98 32.57 3.26
CA VAL A 147 26.58 32.17 3.41
C VAL A 147 26.08 32.52 4.81
N THR A 148 26.65 31.91 5.85
CA THR A 148 26.09 32.07 7.21
C THR A 148 26.27 33.49 7.75
N GLN A 149 27.48 34.07 7.60
CA GLN A 149 27.84 35.39 8.12
C GLN A 149 27.47 36.53 7.17
N ASN A 150 27.20 36.24 5.90
CA ASN A 150 26.89 37.25 4.90
C ASN A 150 25.38 37.56 4.91
N PRO A 151 24.91 38.71 5.44
CA PRO A 151 23.49 39.03 5.49
C PRO A 151 22.82 39.08 4.11
N ASP A 152 23.59 39.34 3.04
CA ASP A 152 23.10 39.54 1.68
C ASP A 152 23.05 38.25 0.84
N CYS A 153 23.43 37.11 1.42
CA CYS A 153 23.25 35.82 0.75
C CYS A 153 21.78 35.40 0.84
N ASP A 154 21.12 35.27 -0.31
CA ASP A 154 19.79 34.69 -0.43
C ASP A 154 19.86 33.17 -0.28
N PHE A 155 18.71 32.57 0.02
CA PHE A 155 18.52 31.10 0.01
C PHE A 155 19.47 30.29 0.91
N LYS A 156 20.04 30.90 1.96
CA LYS A 156 21.01 30.29 2.88
C LYS A 156 20.59 28.93 3.44
N ASP A 157 19.28 28.80 3.71
CA ASP A 157 18.71 27.63 4.36
C ASP A 157 18.03 26.67 3.36
N ASN A 158 17.93 27.03 2.09
CA ASN A 158 17.15 26.27 1.11
C ASN A 158 17.81 26.21 -0.27
N SER A 159 19.15 26.29 -0.33
CA SER A 159 19.96 26.04 -1.51
C SER A 159 21.21 25.25 -1.14
N VAL A 160 21.69 24.40 -2.05
CA VAL A 160 23.05 23.86 -1.97
C VAL A 160 24.02 24.95 -2.45
N HIS A 161 25.04 25.27 -1.66
CA HIS A 161 25.99 26.32 -2.01
C HIS A 161 27.26 25.73 -2.64
N ILE A 162 27.51 26.04 -3.91
CA ILE A 162 28.61 25.49 -4.68
C ILE A 162 29.69 26.57 -4.85
N PHE A 163 30.87 26.31 -4.30
CA PHE A 163 32.00 27.23 -4.30
C PHE A 163 33.00 26.86 -5.38
N PHE A 164 33.35 27.82 -6.23
CA PHE A 164 34.36 27.68 -7.27
C PHE A 164 35.61 28.45 -6.85
N GLY A 165 36.69 27.72 -6.58
CA GLY A 165 38.03 28.27 -6.38
C GLY A 165 39.02 27.64 -7.36
N GLU A 166 40.28 28.03 -7.27
CA GLU A 166 41.36 27.49 -8.10
C GLU A 166 42.46 26.91 -7.20
N ASP A 167 42.90 25.69 -7.53
CA ASP A 167 44.02 25.06 -6.88
C ASP A 167 45.29 25.51 -7.60
N THR A 168 46.12 26.30 -6.93
CA THR A 168 47.37 26.79 -7.55
C THR A 168 48.41 25.69 -7.72
N ASP A 169 48.26 24.56 -7.03
CA ASP A 169 49.23 23.47 -6.98
C ASP A 169 48.82 22.28 -7.88
N SER A 170 47.58 22.29 -8.40
CA SER A 170 47.06 21.26 -9.30
C SER A 170 46.52 21.87 -10.60
N THR A 171 46.64 21.13 -11.70
CA THR A 171 46.01 21.50 -12.98
C THR A 171 44.72 20.74 -13.27
N VAL A 172 44.36 19.80 -12.39
CA VAL A 172 43.20 18.92 -12.55
C VAL A 172 42.02 19.48 -11.78
N THR A 173 40.82 19.35 -12.35
CA THR A 173 39.57 19.67 -11.67
C THR A 173 39.31 18.68 -10.54
N SER A 174 38.99 19.20 -9.37
CA SER A 174 38.70 18.40 -8.18
C SER A 174 37.49 18.95 -7.44
N GLY A 175 36.88 18.09 -6.62
CA GLY A 175 35.65 18.37 -5.91
C GLY A 175 35.70 17.81 -4.50
N ILE A 176 34.86 18.39 -3.63
CA ILE A 176 34.52 17.82 -2.33
C ILE A 176 33.15 18.34 -1.85
N ALA A 177 32.33 17.44 -1.34
CA ALA A 177 31.06 17.77 -0.69
C ALA A 177 31.19 17.88 0.84
N SER A 178 30.26 18.61 1.45
CA SER A 178 30.20 18.81 2.91
C SER A 178 29.85 17.55 3.71
N GLY A 179 29.23 16.56 3.08
CA GLY A 179 28.84 15.28 3.66
C GLY A 179 27.69 14.62 2.90
N PHE A 180 27.24 13.46 3.41
CA PHE A 180 26.14 12.70 2.84
C PHE A 180 24.78 13.25 3.25
N GLY A 181 23.91 13.56 2.28
CA GLY A 181 22.60 14.16 2.56
C GLY A 181 22.67 15.60 3.09
N ASP A 182 23.81 16.27 2.95
CA ASP A 182 24.08 17.60 3.51
C ASP A 182 23.93 18.70 2.45
N LYS A 183 23.16 19.73 2.80
CA LYS A 183 22.90 20.89 1.94
C LYS A 183 24.00 21.95 1.97
N ARG A 184 24.88 21.94 2.96
CA ARG A 184 25.70 23.12 3.28
C ARG A 184 26.53 23.57 2.09
N TRP A 185 27.44 22.73 1.60
CA TRP A 185 28.30 23.14 0.52
C TRP A 185 28.87 21.99 -0.33
N VAL A 186 29.20 22.35 -1.56
CA VAL A 186 30.11 21.63 -2.47
C VAL A 186 31.21 22.60 -2.87
N ALA A 187 32.45 22.15 -2.93
CA ALA A 187 33.59 22.97 -3.33
C ALA A 187 34.28 22.35 -4.54
N MET A 188 34.54 23.18 -5.55
CA MET A 188 35.14 22.81 -6.83
C MET A 188 36.43 23.59 -7.03
N GLY A 189 37.48 22.89 -7.45
CA GLY A 189 38.76 23.45 -7.87
C GLY A 189 38.93 23.42 -9.38
N ASN A 190 39.59 24.43 -9.95
CA ASN A 190 40.08 24.45 -11.35
C ASN A 190 38.99 24.38 -12.43
N THR A 191 37.79 24.83 -12.12
CA THR A 191 36.71 24.93 -13.12
C THR A 191 36.97 26.09 -14.09
N TYR A 192 37.56 27.19 -13.62
CA TYR A 192 37.92 28.31 -14.49
C TYR A 192 39.08 27.95 -15.41
N ARG A 193 40.03 27.13 -14.94
CA ARG A 193 41.07 26.56 -15.79
C ARG A 193 40.51 25.79 -16.98
N ASN A 194 39.47 24.98 -16.78
CA ASN A 194 38.78 24.28 -17.87
C ASN A 194 38.11 25.22 -18.86
N PHE A 195 37.54 26.33 -18.38
CA PHE A 195 37.02 27.39 -19.24
C PHE A 195 38.12 27.98 -20.12
N LEU A 196 39.28 28.32 -19.55
CA LEU A 196 40.43 28.84 -20.29
C LEU A 196 40.99 27.84 -21.31
N ASN A 197 40.96 26.54 -20.97
CA ASN A 197 41.45 25.45 -21.82
C ASN A 197 40.41 25.01 -22.87
N GLY A 198 39.80 25.96 -23.56
CA GLY A 198 38.87 25.67 -24.66
C GLY A 198 37.44 25.37 -24.23
N GLY A 199 37.04 25.74 -23.01
CA GLY A 199 35.65 25.62 -22.56
C GLY A 199 35.23 24.19 -22.23
N ASN A 200 36.08 23.40 -21.58
CA ASN A 200 35.74 22.02 -21.19
C ASN A 200 34.73 21.98 -20.02
N PHE A 201 33.47 22.29 -20.30
CA PHE A 201 32.40 22.24 -19.31
C PHE A 201 32.00 20.82 -18.92
N TRP A 202 32.23 19.84 -19.80
CA TRP A 202 31.86 18.43 -19.58
C TRP A 202 32.51 17.87 -18.31
N SER A 203 33.83 18.04 -18.18
CA SER A 203 34.57 17.58 -17.00
C SER A 203 34.08 18.24 -15.70
N SER A 204 33.81 19.54 -15.75
CA SER A 204 33.39 20.30 -14.56
C SER A 204 31.95 19.97 -14.15
N GLY A 205 31.04 19.86 -15.11
CA GLY A 205 29.64 19.54 -14.83
C GLY A 205 29.43 18.09 -14.40
N THR A 206 30.16 17.14 -14.99
CA THR A 206 30.12 15.73 -14.58
C THR A 206 30.67 15.55 -13.16
N LEU A 207 31.82 16.17 -12.84
CA LEU A 207 32.36 16.14 -11.48
C LEU A 207 31.40 16.82 -10.48
N LEU A 208 30.74 17.91 -10.87
CA LEU A 208 29.76 18.55 -10.00
C LEU A 208 28.54 17.65 -9.74
N CYS A 209 28.11 16.83 -10.71
CA CYS A 209 27.11 15.79 -10.47
C CYS A 209 27.61 14.74 -9.46
N HIS A 210 28.87 14.31 -9.53
CA HIS A 210 29.48 13.40 -8.55
C HIS A 210 29.43 13.97 -7.13
N GLU A 211 29.88 15.22 -6.94
CA GLU A 211 29.85 15.86 -5.62
C GLU A 211 28.44 16.14 -5.10
N LEU A 212 27.50 16.44 -6.00
CA LEU A 212 26.09 16.52 -5.64
C LEU A 212 25.49 15.15 -5.33
N GLY A 213 26.00 14.08 -5.94
CA GLY A 213 25.69 12.70 -5.57
C GLY A 213 25.98 12.45 -4.10
N HIS A 214 27.16 12.89 -3.61
CA HIS A 214 27.47 12.87 -2.19
C HIS A 214 26.49 13.71 -1.36
N SER A 215 26.20 14.95 -1.78
CA SER A 215 25.20 15.79 -1.10
C SER A 215 23.80 15.17 -1.08
N LEU A 216 23.51 14.25 -2.01
CA LEU A 216 22.27 13.48 -2.12
C LEU A 216 22.36 12.10 -1.43
N GLY A 217 23.47 11.80 -0.75
CA GLY A 217 23.64 10.61 0.10
C GLY A 217 24.50 9.51 -0.48
N LEU A 218 24.94 9.62 -1.73
CA LEU A 218 25.71 8.54 -2.37
C LEU A 218 27.14 8.50 -1.86
N THR A 219 27.71 7.30 -1.76
CA THR A 219 29.13 7.07 -1.47
C THR A 219 29.84 6.53 -2.73
N HIS A 220 31.16 6.37 -2.67
CA HIS A 220 31.92 5.78 -3.77
C HIS A 220 31.63 4.28 -3.89
N THR A 221 31.39 3.80 -5.11
CA THR A 221 30.99 2.41 -5.38
C THR A 221 32.08 1.40 -5.03
N TRP A 222 33.35 1.76 -5.23
CA TRP A 222 34.49 0.88 -4.96
C TRP A 222 34.84 0.72 -3.47
N ASP A 223 34.22 1.51 -2.57
CA ASP A 223 34.41 1.43 -1.11
C ASP A 223 33.18 0.84 -0.41
N GLY A 224 32.26 0.26 -1.19
CA GLY A 224 30.96 -0.22 -0.74
C GLY A 224 29.94 0.91 -0.65
N ASP A 225 29.04 1.00 -1.61
CA ASP A 225 28.03 2.06 -1.67
C ASP A 225 26.69 1.75 -1.03
N HIS A 226 26.64 0.64 -0.29
CA HIS A 226 25.44 0.07 0.32
C HIS A 226 24.35 -0.32 -0.69
N CYS A 227 24.62 -0.26 -2.00
CA CYS A 227 23.70 -0.65 -3.06
C CYS A 227 24.05 -2.05 -3.57
N SER A 228 23.22 -3.06 -3.25
CA SER A 228 23.45 -4.44 -3.69
C SER A 228 23.35 -4.63 -5.21
N ASP A 229 22.76 -3.68 -5.91
CA ASP A 229 22.66 -3.66 -7.38
C ASP A 229 23.85 -2.93 -8.04
N THR A 230 24.76 -2.33 -7.27
CA THR A 230 25.95 -1.68 -7.83
C THR A 230 27.11 -2.68 -7.89
N PRO A 231 27.72 -2.89 -9.07
CA PRO A 231 28.83 -3.81 -9.19
C PRO A 231 30.09 -3.28 -8.50
N ASP A 232 30.72 -4.15 -7.70
CA ASP A 232 32.06 -3.90 -7.17
C ASP A 232 33.04 -3.64 -8.32
N ASN A 233 33.90 -2.65 -8.14
CA ASN A 233 34.91 -2.30 -9.14
C ASN A 233 36.18 -1.75 -8.48
N THR A 234 37.29 -1.77 -9.21
CA THR A 234 38.60 -1.35 -8.68
C THR A 234 38.95 0.11 -9.00
N ASN A 235 37.94 0.93 -9.32
CA ASN A 235 38.04 2.36 -9.62
C ASN A 235 39.05 2.70 -10.74
N ILE A 236 38.92 2.03 -11.89
CA ILE A 236 39.84 2.20 -13.02
C ILE A 236 39.41 3.37 -13.89
N TRP A 237 40.32 4.33 -14.06
CA TRP A 237 40.14 5.47 -14.95
C TRP A 237 40.12 5.07 -16.44
N CYS A 238 39.07 5.45 -17.17
CA CYS A 238 38.94 5.32 -18.64
C CYS A 238 39.39 3.97 -19.25
N SER A 239 38.87 2.86 -18.72
CA SER A 239 39.12 1.54 -19.28
C SER A 239 37.81 0.89 -19.71
N ASN A 240 37.86 -0.04 -20.66
CA ASN A 240 36.73 -0.93 -20.96
C ASN A 240 36.36 -1.82 -19.76
N LEU A 241 37.25 -1.93 -18.77
CA LEU A 241 37.03 -2.60 -17.49
C LEU A 241 36.65 -1.63 -16.36
N GLY A 242 36.67 -0.32 -16.63
CA GLY A 242 36.30 0.72 -15.67
C GLY A 242 34.79 0.93 -15.67
N SER A 243 34.23 1.22 -14.50
CA SER A 243 32.82 1.59 -14.35
C SER A 243 32.52 2.92 -15.04
N ASN A 244 31.29 3.12 -15.50
CA ASN A 244 30.76 4.43 -15.91
C ASN A 244 29.86 5.07 -14.84
N ASN A 245 29.77 4.49 -13.65
CA ASN A 245 28.95 5.01 -12.55
C ASN A 245 29.37 6.45 -12.19
N MET A 246 28.40 7.29 -11.91
CA MET A 246 28.60 8.69 -11.50
C MET A 246 29.48 8.81 -10.26
N MET A 247 29.39 7.83 -9.35
CA MET A 247 30.13 7.81 -8.09
C MET A 247 31.48 7.11 -8.18
N ASP A 248 31.94 6.75 -9.38
CA ASP A 248 33.27 6.22 -9.65
C ASP A 248 34.27 7.33 -10.07
N TYR A 249 35.57 7.17 -9.87
CA TYR A 249 36.59 8.02 -10.54
C TYR A 249 36.90 7.47 -11.92
N ASN A 250 36.01 7.78 -12.86
CA ASN A 250 36.15 7.44 -14.27
C ASN A 250 35.86 8.67 -15.14
N CYS A 251 36.03 8.56 -16.46
CA CYS A 251 35.83 9.70 -17.36
C CYS A 251 34.41 9.88 -17.90
N ASN A 252 33.50 8.95 -17.64
CA ASN A 252 32.14 9.01 -18.14
C ASN A 252 31.19 9.56 -17.06
N GLN A 253 31.18 8.94 -15.87
CA GLN A 253 30.42 9.35 -14.69
C GLN A 253 28.95 9.70 -15.02
N ASN A 254 28.31 8.82 -15.80
CA ASN A 254 27.02 9.09 -16.44
C ASN A 254 26.00 7.96 -16.28
N SER A 255 26.26 6.97 -15.41
CA SER A 255 25.26 5.98 -15.01
C SER A 255 25.01 6.01 -13.50
N LEU A 256 23.80 5.62 -13.11
CA LEU A 256 23.43 5.36 -11.72
C LEU A 256 22.64 4.06 -11.68
N THR A 257 22.78 3.30 -10.60
CA THR A 257 21.87 2.18 -10.37
C THR A 257 20.56 2.66 -9.79
N GLU A 258 19.58 1.78 -9.78
CA GLU A 258 18.28 2.10 -9.24
C GLU A 258 18.31 2.26 -7.72
N CYS A 259 19.11 1.47 -6.97
CA CYS A 259 19.24 1.75 -5.53
C CYS A 259 19.86 3.14 -5.30
N GLN A 260 20.86 3.54 -6.09
CA GLN A 260 21.46 4.87 -5.95
C GLN A 260 20.42 5.98 -6.21
N VAL A 261 19.61 5.87 -7.25
CA VAL A 261 18.54 6.85 -7.53
C VAL A 261 17.48 6.85 -6.44
N HIS A 262 17.10 5.68 -5.92
CA HIS A 262 16.22 5.58 -4.77
C HIS A 262 16.80 6.30 -3.54
N HIS A 263 18.08 6.10 -3.25
CA HIS A 263 18.77 6.71 -2.11
C HIS A 263 18.80 8.23 -2.20
N MET A 264 19.09 8.77 -3.39
CA MET A 264 19.01 10.21 -3.65
C MET A 264 17.61 10.74 -3.36
N HIS A 265 16.57 10.04 -3.83
CA HIS A 265 15.20 10.43 -3.55
C HIS A 265 14.81 10.30 -2.08
N TRP A 266 15.30 9.29 -1.38
CA TRP A 266 15.07 9.07 0.04
C TRP A 266 15.63 10.22 0.89
N HIS A 267 16.84 10.70 0.57
CA HIS A 267 17.41 11.91 1.18
C HIS A 267 16.62 13.18 0.83
N LEU A 268 16.14 13.29 -0.41
CA LEU A 268 15.28 14.40 -0.83
C LEU A 268 13.90 14.38 -0.15
N LEU A 269 13.44 13.23 0.34
CA LEU A 269 12.26 13.14 1.21
C LEU A 269 12.56 13.55 2.67
N GLY A 270 13.81 13.84 3.00
CA GLY A 270 14.21 14.27 4.34
C GLY A 270 14.22 13.13 5.35
N ASN A 271 14.39 11.89 4.89
CA ASN A 271 14.54 10.74 5.78
C ASN A 271 15.89 10.75 6.53
N ASN A 272 16.92 11.41 5.97
CA ASN A 272 18.20 11.68 6.63
C ASN A 272 18.88 12.91 6.04
N GLY A 273 19.69 13.59 6.85
CA GLY A 273 20.33 14.84 6.49
C GLY A 273 19.34 15.99 6.33
N ASN A 274 19.77 17.05 5.64
CA ASN A 274 19.01 18.31 5.49
C ASN A 274 18.90 18.76 4.02
N ILE A 275 19.39 17.98 3.05
CA ILE A 275 19.33 18.29 1.61
C ILE A 275 17.89 18.54 1.10
N SER A 276 16.89 17.93 1.73
CA SER A 276 15.48 18.15 1.39
C SER A 276 15.01 19.60 1.56
N ASP A 277 15.70 20.41 2.38
CA ASP A 277 15.40 21.84 2.54
C ASP A 277 15.59 22.62 1.23
N CYS A 278 16.38 22.08 0.31
CA CYS A 278 16.72 22.74 -0.95
C CYS A 278 15.74 22.45 -2.08
N LEU A 279 14.69 21.66 -1.85
CA LEU A 279 13.69 21.37 -2.89
C LEU A 279 12.88 22.62 -3.26
N ILE A 280 12.82 22.92 -4.56
CA ILE A 280 11.95 23.94 -5.16
C ILE A 280 10.62 23.27 -5.49
N ASN A 281 9.79 23.09 -4.46
CA ASN A 281 8.34 22.90 -4.48
C ASN A 281 7.91 22.00 -3.33
N SER A 282 6.78 22.34 -2.72
CA SER A 282 6.02 21.51 -1.77
C SER A 282 5.11 20.48 -2.47
N SER A 283 5.26 20.25 -3.77
CA SER A 283 4.43 19.30 -4.55
C SER A 283 4.93 17.85 -4.47
N VAL A 284 5.70 17.52 -3.44
CA VAL A 284 5.86 16.13 -3.00
C VAL A 284 4.55 15.73 -2.32
N SER A 285 3.53 15.40 -3.11
CA SER A 285 2.36 14.69 -2.60
C SER A 285 2.75 13.23 -2.44
N ILE A 286 2.74 12.76 -1.21
CA ILE A 286 2.94 11.34 -0.92
C ILE A 286 1.56 10.71 -0.92
N SER A 287 1.37 9.74 -1.80
CA SER A 287 0.21 8.84 -1.75
C SER A 287 0.60 7.63 -0.91
N ALA A 288 -0.38 7.12 -0.17
CA ALA A 288 -0.23 5.84 0.50
C ALA A 288 -0.14 4.66 -0.48
N GLY A 289 -0.41 4.87 -1.77
CA GLY A 289 -0.48 3.83 -2.79
C GLY A 289 -1.79 3.04 -2.74
N GLU A 290 -1.79 1.85 -3.35
CA GLU A 290 -2.89 0.90 -3.32
C GLU A 290 -2.37 -0.52 -3.00
N ILE A 291 -3.08 -1.24 -2.11
CA ILE A 291 -2.74 -2.64 -1.78
C ILE A 291 -3.38 -3.58 -2.81
N SER A 292 -2.56 -4.13 -3.70
CA SER A 292 -2.94 -5.21 -4.61
C SER A 292 -2.74 -6.58 -3.96
N GLY A 293 -3.61 -7.53 -4.30
CA GLY A 293 -3.60 -8.90 -3.76
C GLY A 293 -5.01 -9.44 -3.48
N ASN A 294 -5.12 -10.75 -3.29
CA ASN A 294 -6.42 -11.40 -3.05
C ASN A 294 -7.00 -11.01 -1.68
N ASN A 295 -8.32 -10.94 -1.58
CA ASN A 295 -9.01 -10.70 -0.30
C ASN A 295 -9.05 -11.96 0.60
N ARG A 296 -8.45 -13.08 0.16
CA ARG A 296 -8.46 -14.37 0.84
C ARG A 296 -7.08 -15.01 0.79
N ILE A 297 -6.67 -15.61 1.90
CA ILE A 297 -5.40 -16.33 2.07
C ILE A 297 -5.69 -17.76 2.52
N CYS A 298 -5.19 -18.76 1.79
CA CYS A 298 -5.21 -20.16 2.20
C CYS A 298 -3.87 -20.54 2.86
N HIS A 299 -3.73 -21.78 3.34
CA HIS A 299 -2.49 -22.27 3.98
C HIS A 299 -1.21 -22.18 3.12
N THR A 300 -1.34 -22.00 1.80
CA THR A 300 -0.22 -21.81 0.86
C THR A 300 0.38 -20.40 0.92
N GLY A 301 -0.25 -19.50 1.68
CA GLY A 301 0.10 -18.09 1.72
C GLY A 301 -0.46 -17.27 0.55
N ALA A 302 -0.20 -15.97 0.61
CA ALA A 302 -0.54 -15.01 -0.43
C ALA A 302 0.48 -13.86 -0.44
N THR A 303 0.68 -13.30 -1.62
CA THR A 303 1.54 -12.13 -1.83
C THR A 303 0.67 -10.89 -1.99
N TYR A 304 1.07 -9.81 -1.33
CA TYR A 304 0.49 -8.48 -1.48
C TYR A 304 1.56 -7.52 -1.98
N THR A 305 1.13 -6.57 -2.81
CA THR A 305 2.02 -5.56 -3.40
C THR A 305 1.42 -4.18 -3.19
N LEU A 306 2.25 -3.23 -2.76
CA LEU A 306 1.93 -1.82 -2.73
C LEU A 306 2.30 -1.18 -4.06
N THR A 307 1.32 -0.69 -4.79
CA THR A 307 1.55 0.05 -6.04
C THR A 307 1.33 1.55 -5.84
N ASP A 308 1.86 2.37 -6.76
CA ASP A 308 1.61 3.81 -6.81
C ASP A 308 2.02 4.58 -5.54
N HIS A 309 3.08 4.12 -4.89
CA HIS A 309 3.78 4.86 -3.85
C HIS A 309 4.81 5.80 -4.50
N LYS A 310 5.59 6.51 -3.68
CA LYS A 310 6.57 7.48 -4.19
C LYS A 310 7.99 6.92 -4.05
N LEU A 311 8.78 7.08 -5.10
CA LEU A 311 10.20 6.76 -5.06
C LEU A 311 10.92 7.52 -3.93
N GLY A 312 11.67 6.76 -3.13
CA GLY A 312 12.38 7.21 -1.93
C GLY A 312 11.63 7.00 -0.61
N THR A 313 10.40 6.47 -0.62
CA THR A 313 9.67 6.17 0.63
C THR A 313 10.05 4.82 1.22
N ASN A 314 10.07 4.70 2.55
CA ASN A 314 10.17 3.40 3.22
C ASN A 314 8.77 2.83 3.47
N ILE A 315 8.59 1.53 3.26
CA ILE A 315 7.30 0.86 3.43
C ILE A 315 7.39 -0.15 4.56
N GLU A 316 6.39 -0.14 5.44
CA GLU A 316 6.24 -1.08 6.54
C GLU A 316 4.86 -1.72 6.51
N TRP A 317 4.84 -3.04 6.53
CA TRP A 317 3.63 -3.84 6.58
C TRP A 317 3.40 -4.38 7.99
N SER A 318 2.13 -4.50 8.37
CA SER A 318 1.71 -5.22 9.55
C SER A 318 0.34 -5.85 9.33
N VAL A 319 0.05 -6.96 9.98
CA VAL A 319 -1.27 -7.61 9.92
C VAL A 319 -1.81 -7.86 11.33
N SER A 320 -3.11 -7.67 11.49
CA SER A 320 -3.83 -7.92 12.73
C SER A 320 -5.03 -8.85 12.49
N PRO A 321 -5.20 -9.95 13.26
CA PRO A 321 -4.33 -10.39 14.34
C PRO A 321 -3.04 -11.05 13.83
N ALA A 322 -1.91 -10.71 14.44
CA ALA A 322 -0.61 -11.29 14.10
C ALA A 322 -0.55 -12.81 14.33
N SER A 323 -1.34 -13.32 15.29
CA SER A 323 -1.41 -14.75 15.64
C SER A 323 -1.93 -15.67 14.54
N TYR A 324 -2.38 -15.14 13.40
CA TYR A 324 -2.80 -15.95 12.26
C TYR A 324 -1.65 -16.29 11.31
N PHE A 325 -0.52 -15.59 11.40
CA PHE A 325 0.53 -15.63 10.38
C PHE A 325 1.90 -16.01 10.96
N GLU A 326 2.70 -16.72 10.16
CA GLU A 326 4.10 -17.00 10.49
C GLU A 326 4.92 -15.70 10.49
N ASN A 327 4.63 -14.81 9.54
CA ASN A 327 5.20 -13.47 9.43
C ASN A 327 4.06 -12.46 9.46
N ALA A 328 4.04 -11.63 10.52
CA ALA A 328 2.99 -10.62 10.71
C ALA A 328 3.44 -9.20 10.35
N THR A 329 4.70 -9.01 9.99
CA THR A 329 5.31 -7.73 9.62
C THR A 329 6.22 -7.93 8.42
N GLY A 330 6.44 -6.86 7.66
CA GLY A 330 7.35 -6.88 6.52
C GLY A 330 7.77 -5.48 6.11
N CYS A 331 8.73 -5.39 5.20
CA CYS A 331 9.24 -4.15 4.66
C CYS A 331 9.13 -4.17 3.14
N GLY A 332 9.24 -3.01 2.49
CA GLY A 332 9.31 -2.95 1.04
C GLY A 332 7.96 -2.94 0.34
N SER A 333 7.98 -2.94 -0.99
CA SER A 333 6.75 -2.88 -1.81
C SER A 333 5.96 -4.19 -1.83
N ILE A 334 6.51 -5.29 -1.33
CA ILE A 334 5.89 -6.62 -1.36
C ILE A 334 5.90 -7.23 0.04
N ILE A 335 4.80 -7.89 0.43
CA ILE A 335 4.78 -8.76 1.60
C ILE A 335 4.18 -10.12 1.25
N ASN A 336 4.84 -11.18 1.74
CA ASN A 336 4.33 -12.55 1.67
C ASN A 336 3.75 -12.94 3.03
N LEU A 337 2.46 -13.23 3.07
CA LEU A 337 1.75 -13.65 4.27
C LEU A 337 1.44 -15.14 4.19
N THR A 338 1.94 -15.91 5.16
CA THR A 338 1.66 -17.35 5.29
C THR A 338 0.93 -17.62 6.60
N PRO A 339 -0.26 -18.24 6.56
CA PRO A 339 -0.94 -18.63 7.80
C PRO A 339 -0.15 -19.69 8.58
N ILE A 340 -0.17 -19.64 9.92
CA ILE A 340 0.61 -20.55 10.79
C ILE A 340 0.29 -22.03 10.53
N ASN A 341 -0.97 -22.34 10.19
CA ASN A 341 -1.39 -23.68 9.80
C ASN A 341 -2.73 -23.65 9.06
N SER A 342 -3.15 -24.80 8.54
CA SER A 342 -4.39 -24.97 7.78
C SER A 342 -5.69 -24.90 8.59
N ASN A 343 -5.62 -24.85 9.92
CA ASN A 343 -6.78 -24.75 10.80
C ASN A 343 -7.13 -23.32 11.20
N ILE A 344 -6.25 -22.35 10.92
CA ILE A 344 -6.55 -20.93 11.16
C ILE A 344 -7.64 -20.47 10.19
N SER A 345 -8.68 -19.85 10.74
CA SER A 345 -9.71 -19.16 9.98
C SER A 345 -10.16 -17.89 10.69
N GLY A 346 -10.41 -16.83 9.92
CA GLY A 346 -10.97 -15.60 10.45
C GLY A 346 -10.64 -14.36 9.63
N SER A 347 -11.22 -13.23 10.04
CA SER A 347 -10.94 -11.92 9.45
C SER A 347 -9.63 -11.36 9.99
N ALA A 348 -8.84 -10.75 9.11
CA ALA A 348 -7.63 -10.01 9.44
C ALA A 348 -7.58 -8.69 8.64
N THR A 349 -6.86 -7.72 9.17
CA THR A 349 -6.62 -6.43 8.53
C THR A 349 -5.12 -6.31 8.24
N LEU A 350 -4.79 -6.19 6.96
CA LEU A 350 -3.45 -5.87 6.48
C LEU A 350 -3.29 -4.34 6.46
N ASN A 351 -2.35 -3.82 7.22
CA ASN A 351 -2.00 -2.41 7.27
C ASN A 351 -0.63 -2.21 6.61
N VAL A 352 -0.52 -1.13 5.85
CA VAL A 352 0.76 -0.66 5.31
C VAL A 352 0.97 0.79 5.71
N THR A 353 2.19 1.13 6.09
CA THR A 353 2.62 2.49 6.41
C THR A 353 3.73 2.90 5.46
N VAL A 354 3.49 3.96 4.70
CA VAL A 354 4.44 4.60 3.81
C VAL A 354 5.07 5.78 4.55
N LYS A 355 6.37 5.68 4.81
CA LYS A 355 7.16 6.72 5.48
C LYS A 355 7.69 7.71 4.46
N GLY A 356 7.17 8.93 4.53
CA GLY A 356 7.47 10.02 3.62
C GLY A 356 8.53 11.01 4.10
N GLY A 357 9.32 10.63 5.12
CA GLY A 357 10.28 11.51 5.75
C GLY A 357 9.63 12.77 6.32
N ARG A 358 10.16 13.94 5.98
CA ARG A 358 9.66 15.24 6.47
C ARG A 358 8.25 15.57 5.99
N PHE A 359 7.76 14.88 4.96
CA PHE A 359 6.45 15.12 4.35
C PHE A 359 5.33 14.31 5.04
N GLY A 360 5.66 13.52 6.06
CA GLY A 360 4.70 12.78 6.88
C GLY A 360 4.56 11.31 6.48
N ASN A 361 3.83 10.57 7.31
CA ASN A 361 3.57 9.15 7.11
C ASN A 361 2.11 8.95 6.70
N TYR A 362 1.86 7.95 5.86
CA TYR A 362 0.54 7.62 5.35
C TYR A 362 0.28 6.14 5.56
N SER A 363 -0.91 5.80 6.01
CA SER A 363 -1.28 4.40 6.22
C SER A 363 -2.56 4.07 5.47
N ILE A 364 -2.59 2.90 4.86
CA ILE A 364 -3.80 2.31 4.27
C ILE A 364 -3.97 0.88 4.78
N SER A 365 -5.21 0.42 4.78
CA SER A 365 -5.58 -0.89 5.30
C SER A 365 -6.43 -1.65 4.30
N LYS A 366 -6.27 -2.97 4.27
CA LYS A 366 -7.07 -3.90 3.48
C LYS A 366 -7.58 -5.03 4.36
N ASN A 367 -8.89 -5.25 4.35
CA ASN A 367 -9.50 -6.40 5.02
C ASN A 367 -9.31 -7.66 4.18
N ILE A 368 -8.88 -8.74 4.84
CA ILE A 368 -8.56 -10.02 4.24
C ILE A 368 -9.17 -11.16 5.09
N TRP A 369 -9.49 -12.27 4.45
CA TRP A 369 -9.97 -13.49 5.11
C TRP A 369 -8.91 -14.58 5.09
N VAL A 370 -8.65 -15.23 6.22
CA VAL A 370 -7.73 -16.36 6.32
C VAL A 370 -8.54 -17.66 6.38
N GLY A 371 -8.15 -18.66 5.60
CA GLY A 371 -8.61 -20.04 5.73
C GLY A 371 -10.05 -20.31 5.24
N LYS A 372 -10.65 -21.34 5.84
CA LYS A 372 -11.99 -21.83 5.50
C LYS A 372 -13.07 -20.80 5.83
N PRO A 373 -14.27 -20.87 5.24
CA PRO A 373 -15.36 -19.96 5.58
C PRO A 373 -15.78 -20.09 7.05
N ASP A 374 -16.26 -19.01 7.64
CA ASP A 374 -16.97 -19.02 8.92
C ASP A 374 -18.25 -18.22 8.82
N PHE A 375 -19.32 -18.78 9.37
CA PHE A 375 -20.67 -18.24 9.23
C PHE A 375 -21.59 -18.83 10.29
N THR A 376 -22.78 -18.24 10.38
CA THR A 376 -23.90 -18.75 11.16
C THR A 376 -25.10 -18.99 10.26
N ILE A 377 -25.97 -19.93 10.65
CA ILE A 377 -27.24 -20.17 9.98
C ILE A 377 -28.33 -19.50 10.81
N MET A 378 -29.09 -18.61 10.19
CA MET A 378 -30.27 -17.99 10.78
C MET A 378 -31.52 -18.65 10.19
N CYS A 379 -32.38 -19.19 11.05
CA CYS A 379 -33.65 -19.82 10.66
C CYS A 379 -34.75 -19.43 11.65
N PRO A 380 -36.04 -19.61 11.29
CA PRO A 380 -37.14 -19.55 12.25
C PRO A 380 -36.95 -20.56 13.38
N ASP A 381 -37.34 -20.19 14.60
CA ASP A 381 -37.30 -21.09 15.76
C ASP A 381 -38.32 -22.24 15.62
N GLU A 382 -39.50 -21.94 15.06
CA GLU A 382 -40.62 -22.88 14.91
C GLU A 382 -41.23 -22.79 13.49
N VAL A 383 -41.64 -23.95 12.93
CA VAL A 383 -42.40 -24.03 11.66
C VAL A 383 -43.49 -25.12 11.76
N PRO A 384 -44.76 -24.84 11.40
CA PRO A 384 -45.79 -25.86 11.42
C PRO A 384 -45.56 -27.01 10.44
N VAL A 385 -46.12 -28.18 10.73
CA VAL A 385 -46.10 -29.34 9.82
C VAL A 385 -46.49 -28.96 8.39
N TYR A 386 -45.81 -29.52 7.40
CA TYR A 386 -45.97 -29.25 5.96
C TYR A 386 -45.67 -27.83 5.45
N MET A 387 -45.39 -26.86 6.35
CA MET A 387 -45.08 -25.49 5.97
C MET A 387 -43.63 -25.34 5.50
N GLN A 388 -43.36 -24.22 4.81
CA GLN A 388 -42.01 -23.87 4.33
C GLN A 388 -41.35 -22.87 5.27
N GLY A 389 -40.03 -23.02 5.44
CA GLY A 389 -39.18 -22.08 6.14
C GLY A 389 -37.98 -21.64 5.31
N ILE A 390 -37.30 -20.59 5.77
CA ILE A 390 -36.12 -20.02 5.12
C ILE A 390 -34.96 -20.07 6.11
N ALA A 391 -33.86 -20.69 5.71
CA ALA A 391 -32.57 -20.60 6.39
C ALA A 391 -31.65 -19.67 5.59
N ALA A 392 -30.97 -18.75 6.26
CA ALA A 392 -30.04 -17.80 5.66
C ALA A 392 -28.65 -17.92 6.29
N ILE A 393 -27.61 -17.80 5.47
CA ILE A 393 -26.23 -17.73 5.95
C ILE A 393 -25.88 -16.28 6.25
N ILE A 394 -25.31 -16.05 7.44
CA ILE A 394 -24.80 -14.75 7.87
C ILE A 394 -23.29 -14.86 8.10
N TYR A 395 -22.53 -14.07 7.33
CA TYR A 395 -21.08 -13.98 7.46
C TYR A 395 -20.68 -12.89 8.46
N PRO A 396 -19.65 -13.11 9.29
CA PRO A 396 -19.13 -12.09 10.19
C PRO A 396 -18.45 -10.93 9.43
N ASN A 397 -18.72 -9.70 9.87
CA ASN A 397 -18.01 -8.46 9.55
C ASN A 397 -17.89 -8.10 8.05
N ASP A 398 -18.82 -8.55 7.21
CA ASP A 398 -18.87 -8.30 5.75
C ASP A 398 -17.54 -8.54 5.00
N THR A 399 -16.63 -9.33 5.59
CA THR A 399 -15.30 -9.56 5.01
C THR A 399 -15.46 -10.58 3.87
N PRO A 400 -14.98 -10.30 2.64
CA PRO A 400 -15.16 -11.21 1.52
C PRO A 400 -14.40 -12.54 1.72
N GLN A 401 -15.10 -13.58 2.18
CA GLN A 401 -14.52 -14.92 2.37
C GLN A 401 -14.43 -15.73 1.06
N ALA A 402 -14.97 -15.15 -0.02
CA ALA A 402 -14.99 -15.69 -1.38
C ALA A 402 -15.50 -17.14 -1.43
N VAL A 403 -16.65 -17.37 -0.79
CA VAL A 403 -17.41 -18.63 -0.83
C VAL A 403 -17.92 -18.83 -2.25
N THR A 404 -17.71 -20.04 -2.78
CA THR A 404 -18.06 -20.40 -4.17
C THR A 404 -19.22 -21.38 -4.25
N SER A 405 -19.48 -22.14 -3.18
CA SER A 405 -20.62 -23.06 -3.10
C SER A 405 -21.11 -23.23 -1.66
N VAL A 406 -22.38 -23.59 -1.54
CA VAL A 406 -23.01 -23.98 -0.28
C VAL A 406 -23.91 -25.18 -0.58
N ASP A 407 -23.60 -26.30 0.05
CA ASP A 407 -24.41 -27.51 -0.04
C ASP A 407 -25.34 -27.57 1.18
N TRP A 408 -26.65 -27.45 0.92
CA TRP A 408 -27.68 -27.50 1.96
C TRP A 408 -28.16 -28.94 2.15
N SER A 409 -28.25 -29.39 3.39
CA SER A 409 -28.86 -30.67 3.75
C SER A 409 -29.69 -30.57 5.02
N CYS A 410 -30.54 -31.56 5.29
CA CYS A 410 -31.43 -31.55 6.43
C CYS A 410 -31.59 -32.95 7.04
N SER A 411 -31.95 -33.00 8.32
CA SER A 411 -32.28 -34.23 9.04
C SER A 411 -33.44 -34.00 10.02
N GLY A 412 -33.89 -35.06 10.70
CA GLY A 412 -34.99 -35.00 11.65
C GLY A 412 -36.34 -34.75 10.97
N ASP A 413 -37.15 -33.86 11.54
CA ASP A 413 -38.50 -33.59 11.04
C ASP A 413 -38.56 -32.58 9.88
N ILE A 414 -37.44 -32.27 9.22
CA ILE A 414 -37.43 -31.52 7.96
C ILE A 414 -37.40 -32.51 6.77
N GLN A 415 -38.33 -32.34 5.83
CA GLN A 415 -38.51 -33.24 4.70
C GLN A 415 -37.50 -33.00 3.57
N SER A 416 -37.23 -31.73 3.25
CA SER A 416 -36.32 -31.36 2.18
C SER A 416 -35.78 -29.95 2.38
N ILE A 417 -34.61 -29.69 1.81
CA ILE A 417 -34.03 -28.35 1.69
C ILE A 417 -33.36 -28.22 0.32
N VAL A 418 -33.55 -27.06 -0.30
CA VAL A 418 -32.83 -26.67 -1.53
C VAL A 418 -32.45 -25.21 -1.40
N GLY A 419 -31.21 -24.87 -1.74
CA GLY A 419 -30.69 -23.52 -1.56
C GLY A 419 -29.63 -23.12 -2.58
N GLY A 420 -29.24 -21.86 -2.47
CA GLY A 420 -28.08 -21.28 -3.16
C GLY A 420 -27.05 -20.78 -2.14
N LEU A 421 -26.19 -19.85 -2.54
CA LEU A 421 -25.07 -19.37 -1.72
C LEU A 421 -25.46 -18.72 -0.39
N TYR A 422 -26.64 -18.10 -0.31
CA TYR A 422 -27.02 -17.31 0.86
C TYR A 422 -28.29 -17.83 1.55
N VAL A 423 -29.12 -18.58 0.84
CA VAL A 423 -30.46 -18.94 1.32
C VAL A 423 -30.79 -20.38 0.93
N GLY A 424 -31.23 -21.15 1.91
CA GLY A 424 -31.86 -22.46 1.78
C GLY A 424 -33.35 -22.38 2.11
N LYS A 425 -34.21 -22.92 1.23
CA LYS A 425 -35.64 -23.08 1.48
C LYS A 425 -35.90 -24.51 1.90
N PHE A 426 -36.49 -24.69 3.08
CA PHE A 426 -36.79 -26.02 3.61
C PHE A 426 -38.30 -26.23 3.79
N ARG A 427 -38.72 -27.50 3.85
CA ARG A 427 -40.10 -27.89 4.11
C ARG A 427 -40.18 -28.77 5.35
N ALA A 428 -41.03 -28.40 6.29
CA ALA A 428 -41.33 -29.20 7.47
C ALA A 428 -42.03 -30.51 7.09
N GLY A 429 -41.69 -31.57 7.81
CA GLY A 429 -42.27 -32.89 7.66
C GLY A 429 -43.69 -32.99 8.20
N LYS A 430 -44.20 -34.23 8.22
CA LYS A 430 -45.56 -34.55 8.67
C LYS A 430 -45.71 -34.71 10.17
N ASN A 431 -44.60 -34.90 10.88
CA ASN A 431 -44.58 -35.18 12.30
C ASN A 431 -44.03 -33.97 13.05
N PRO A 432 -44.54 -33.69 14.25
CA PRO A 432 -43.93 -32.72 15.15
C PRO A 432 -42.61 -33.27 15.72
N GLY A 433 -41.64 -32.37 15.96
CA GLY A 433 -40.35 -32.70 16.56
C GLY A 433 -39.23 -31.77 16.10
N TYR A 434 -37.97 -32.15 16.30
CA TYR A 434 -36.83 -31.32 15.94
C TYR A 434 -36.31 -31.67 14.54
N GLY A 435 -36.27 -30.67 13.66
CA GLY A 435 -35.57 -30.72 12.39
C GLY A 435 -34.23 -30.00 12.46
N PHE A 436 -33.24 -30.50 11.74
CA PHE A 436 -31.93 -29.88 11.66
C PHE A 436 -31.65 -29.42 10.23
N VAL A 437 -31.11 -28.21 10.11
CA VAL A 437 -30.63 -27.62 8.85
C VAL A 437 -29.12 -27.56 8.91
N TYR A 438 -28.48 -28.13 7.89
CA TYR A 438 -27.04 -28.11 7.71
C TYR A 438 -26.70 -27.27 6.48
N ALA A 439 -25.60 -26.54 6.56
CA ALA A 439 -25.01 -25.90 5.40
C ALA A 439 -23.50 -26.16 5.39
N LEU A 440 -23.00 -26.74 4.30
CA LEU A 440 -21.58 -26.93 4.03
C LEU A 440 -21.12 -25.85 3.05
N ALA A 441 -20.55 -24.76 3.58
CA ALA A 441 -20.00 -23.68 2.74
C ALA A 441 -18.55 -23.97 2.37
N SER A 442 -18.21 -23.75 1.10
CA SER A 442 -16.88 -24.04 0.56
C SER A 442 -16.26 -22.82 -0.12
N ASN A 443 -14.97 -22.61 0.13
CA ASN A 443 -14.10 -21.76 -0.67
C ASN A 443 -12.87 -22.56 -1.12
N THR A 444 -11.91 -21.93 -1.81
CA THR A 444 -10.71 -22.63 -2.28
C THR A 444 -9.79 -23.11 -1.15
N CYS A 445 -9.98 -22.62 0.09
CA CYS A 445 -9.21 -23.05 1.25
C CYS A 445 -9.85 -24.26 1.96
N GLY A 446 -11.06 -24.65 1.58
CA GLY A 446 -11.79 -25.80 2.09
C GLY A 446 -13.22 -25.47 2.48
N SER A 447 -13.83 -26.39 3.22
CA SER A 447 -15.26 -26.34 3.56
C SER A 447 -15.48 -26.41 5.07
N VAL A 448 -16.55 -25.75 5.52
CA VAL A 448 -17.04 -25.79 6.91
C VAL A 448 -18.53 -26.07 6.89
N GLU A 449 -18.94 -27.06 7.69
CA GLU A 449 -20.35 -27.34 7.94
C GLU A 449 -20.78 -26.65 9.24
N LYS A 450 -21.96 -26.06 9.21
CA LYS A 450 -22.66 -25.55 10.41
C LYS A 450 -24.05 -26.17 10.43
N GLU A 451 -24.58 -26.31 11.63
CA GLU A 451 -25.94 -26.79 11.86
C GLU A 451 -26.74 -25.80 12.71
N THR A 452 -28.04 -25.81 12.51
CA THR A 452 -29.03 -25.18 13.40
C THR A 452 -30.28 -26.05 13.44
N TYR A 453 -31.13 -25.87 14.45
CA TYR A 453 -32.37 -26.62 14.60
C TYR A 453 -33.60 -25.73 14.40
N VAL A 454 -34.69 -26.37 14.01
CA VAL A 454 -36.03 -25.78 13.87
C VAL A 454 -37.01 -26.74 14.54
N GLU A 455 -37.87 -26.25 15.42
CA GLU A 455 -38.95 -27.06 15.98
C GLU A 455 -40.11 -27.13 14.98
N VAL A 456 -40.43 -28.34 14.52
CA VAL A 456 -41.61 -28.61 13.72
C VAL A 456 -42.79 -28.80 14.66
N THR A 457 -43.75 -27.88 14.61
CA THR A 457 -44.93 -27.93 15.47
C THR A 457 -46.09 -28.62 14.77
N GLY A 458 -46.73 -29.57 15.44
CA GLY A 458 -48.00 -30.13 14.98
C GLY A 458 -49.16 -29.19 15.28
N ASP A 459 -50.18 -29.24 14.44
CA ASP A 459 -51.48 -28.69 14.79
C ASP A 459 -52.04 -29.48 15.98
N TRP A 460 -52.32 -28.80 17.08
CA TRP A 460 -52.93 -29.40 18.27
C TRP A 460 -54.39 -29.74 18.07
N HIS A 461 -55.00 -29.27 16.98
CA HIS A 461 -56.40 -29.54 16.69
C HIS A 461 -56.67 -29.79 15.20
N LYS A 462 -57.73 -30.54 14.93
CA LYS A 462 -58.31 -30.73 13.59
C LYS A 462 -59.80 -30.43 13.64
N ALA A 463 -60.30 -29.74 12.61
CA ALA A 463 -61.71 -29.44 12.45
C ALA A 463 -62.30 -30.27 11.30
N TYR A 464 -63.29 -31.12 11.56
CA TYR A 464 -63.96 -31.93 10.53
C TYR A 464 -65.44 -32.21 10.84
N PRO A 465 -66.33 -32.31 9.83
CA PRO A 465 -66.06 -31.93 8.44
C PRO A 465 -65.79 -30.43 8.31
N ASN A 466 -65.01 -30.03 7.31
CA ASN A 466 -64.73 -28.62 7.00
C ASN A 466 -64.56 -28.53 5.47
N PRO A 467 -65.57 -28.07 4.71
CA PRO A 467 -66.76 -27.34 5.16
C PRO A 467 -67.74 -28.14 6.05
N ALA A 468 -68.43 -27.45 6.97
CA ALA A 468 -69.42 -28.00 7.89
C ALA A 468 -70.82 -27.44 7.61
N ASN A 469 -71.84 -28.31 7.63
CA ASN A 469 -73.23 -27.89 7.39
C ASN A 469 -73.98 -27.90 8.73
N ASP A 470 -74.06 -29.07 9.37
CA ASP A 470 -74.83 -29.24 10.61
C ASP A 470 -73.98 -29.10 11.88
N TYR A 471 -72.74 -29.57 11.82
CA TYR A 471 -71.81 -29.54 12.94
C TYR A 471 -70.37 -29.60 12.44
N VAL A 472 -69.45 -29.15 13.31
CA VAL A 472 -68.02 -29.40 13.19
C VAL A 472 -67.52 -30.10 14.45
N VAL A 473 -66.69 -31.13 14.29
CA VAL A 473 -65.93 -31.76 15.37
C VAL A 473 -64.54 -31.16 15.39
N ILE A 474 -64.14 -30.65 16.55
CA ILE A 474 -62.77 -30.22 16.81
C ILE A 474 -62.11 -31.31 17.64
N SER A 475 -61.22 -32.09 17.03
CA SER A 475 -60.41 -33.08 17.74
C SER A 475 -59.09 -32.46 18.18
N PHE A 476 -58.60 -32.86 19.34
CA PHE A 476 -57.38 -32.34 19.94
C PHE A 476 -56.32 -33.44 20.05
N ASP A 477 -55.09 -33.13 19.63
CA ASP A 477 -53.94 -34.01 19.86
C ASP A 477 -53.47 -33.85 21.32
N GLN A 478 -54.10 -34.62 22.20
CA GLN A 478 -53.79 -34.63 23.64
C GLN A 478 -52.34 -35.01 23.94
N LYS A 479 -51.68 -35.77 23.07
CA LYS A 479 -50.26 -36.11 23.23
C LYS A 479 -49.41 -34.88 22.97
N ALA A 480 -49.65 -34.17 21.86
CA ALA A 480 -48.94 -32.94 21.53
C ALA A 480 -49.15 -31.84 22.59
N MET A 481 -50.37 -31.73 23.13
CA MET A 481 -50.68 -30.77 24.20
C MET A 481 -49.98 -31.11 25.53
N LYS A 482 -49.90 -32.40 25.90
CA LYS A 482 -49.17 -32.84 27.11
C LYS A 482 -47.67 -32.61 26.97
N GLU A 483 -47.08 -32.95 25.83
CA GLU A 483 -45.67 -32.69 25.55
C GLU A 483 -45.34 -31.19 25.63
N TYR A 484 -46.21 -30.32 25.10
CA TYR A 484 -46.06 -28.87 25.23
C TYR A 484 -46.12 -28.40 26.69
N ALA A 485 -47.10 -28.90 27.47
CA ALA A 485 -47.24 -28.56 28.89
C ALA A 485 -45.97 -28.93 29.69
N GLU A 486 -45.43 -30.13 29.46
CA GLU A 486 -44.20 -30.62 30.08
C GLU A 486 -42.99 -29.75 29.72
N ARG A 487 -42.81 -29.40 28.43
CA ARG A 487 -41.71 -28.52 27.98
C ARG A 487 -41.73 -27.14 28.64
N LYS A 488 -42.91 -26.59 28.89
CA LYS A 488 -43.07 -25.26 29.53
C LYS A 488 -43.17 -25.31 31.06
N GLY A 489 -43.06 -26.50 31.68
CA GLY A 489 -43.25 -26.68 33.12
C GLY A 489 -44.67 -26.30 33.59
N GLN A 490 -45.65 -26.36 32.68
CA GLN A 490 -47.04 -26.01 32.94
C GLN A 490 -47.82 -27.27 33.35
N LYS A 491 -48.76 -27.12 34.31
CA LYS A 491 -49.71 -28.19 34.63
C LYS A 491 -50.70 -28.35 33.46
N ALA A 492 -51.12 -29.59 33.17
CA ALA A 492 -52.14 -29.85 32.17
C ALA A 492 -53.44 -29.07 32.50
N GLN A 493 -53.88 -28.21 31.58
CA GLN A 493 -55.09 -27.40 31.69
C GLN A 493 -56.05 -27.71 30.53
N GLY A 494 -57.30 -27.24 30.61
CA GLY A 494 -58.24 -27.34 29.49
C GLY A 494 -57.99 -26.26 28.42
N CYS A 495 -58.22 -26.60 27.17
CA CYS A 495 -58.10 -25.73 26.00
C CYS A 495 -59.26 -24.74 25.96
N GLU A 496 -58.98 -23.45 25.73
CA GLU A 496 -60.00 -22.48 25.35
C GLU A 496 -60.18 -22.49 23.83
N LEU A 497 -61.41 -22.59 23.37
CA LEU A 497 -61.76 -22.59 21.97
C LEU A 497 -62.66 -21.39 21.67
N VAL A 498 -62.32 -20.61 20.66
CA VAL A 498 -63.09 -19.45 20.22
C VAL A 498 -63.24 -19.49 18.71
N ILE A 499 -64.46 -19.38 18.19
CA ILE A 499 -64.73 -19.22 16.76
C ILE A 499 -65.13 -17.78 16.52
N TYR A 500 -64.43 -17.13 15.60
CA TYR A 500 -64.71 -15.77 15.13
C TYR A 500 -65.31 -15.79 13.73
N ASP A 501 -66.22 -14.86 13.45
CA ASP A 501 -66.63 -14.56 12.07
C ASP A 501 -65.58 -13.68 11.34
N ASN A 502 -65.84 -13.36 10.07
CA ASN A 502 -64.98 -12.49 9.26
C ASN A 502 -64.91 -11.02 9.75
N TYR A 503 -65.72 -10.64 10.74
CA TYR A 503 -65.74 -9.31 11.36
C TYR A 503 -65.12 -9.32 12.77
N ASN A 504 -64.42 -10.40 13.14
CA ASN A 504 -63.86 -10.65 14.47
C ASN A 504 -64.90 -10.69 15.60
N GLN A 505 -66.17 -10.98 15.30
CA GLN A 505 -67.18 -11.24 16.32
C GLN A 505 -67.10 -12.69 16.81
N ILE A 506 -67.22 -12.89 18.12
CA ILE A 506 -67.19 -14.22 18.72
C ILE A 506 -68.54 -14.90 18.47
N MET A 507 -68.50 -15.97 17.68
CA MET A 507 -69.66 -16.80 17.34
C MET A 507 -69.84 -17.94 18.33
N TYR A 508 -68.71 -18.45 18.85
CA TYR A 508 -68.71 -19.52 19.83
C TYR A 508 -67.48 -19.41 20.71
N LYS A 509 -67.65 -19.67 22.00
CA LYS A 509 -66.56 -19.70 22.97
C LYS A 509 -66.83 -20.78 24.01
N THR A 510 -65.85 -21.64 24.25
CA THR A 510 -65.92 -22.66 25.28
C THR A 510 -64.54 -22.99 25.85
N ARG A 511 -64.52 -23.77 26.92
CA ARG A 511 -63.30 -24.38 27.45
C ARG A 511 -63.55 -25.88 27.66
N THR A 512 -62.66 -26.72 27.16
CA THR A 512 -62.79 -28.18 27.27
C THR A 512 -61.50 -28.86 27.69
N LYS A 513 -61.64 -30.03 28.31
CA LYS A 513 -60.54 -30.99 28.55
C LYS A 513 -60.73 -32.28 27.76
N ASP A 514 -61.82 -32.38 27.01
CA ASP A 514 -62.17 -33.56 26.25
C ASP A 514 -61.27 -33.66 25.01
N ASP A 515 -61.10 -34.90 24.53
CA ASP A 515 -60.25 -35.20 23.38
C ASP A 515 -60.87 -34.68 22.07
N GLU A 516 -62.19 -34.53 22.03
CA GLU A 516 -62.94 -33.95 20.92
C GLU A 516 -64.14 -33.15 21.43
N ILE A 517 -64.57 -32.14 20.67
CA ILE A 517 -65.81 -31.40 20.91
C ILE A 517 -66.60 -31.22 19.62
N GLN A 518 -67.89 -31.55 19.65
CA GLN A 518 -68.80 -31.28 18.55
C GLN A 518 -69.52 -29.94 18.79
N ILE A 519 -69.47 -29.07 17.79
CA ILE A 519 -70.07 -27.74 17.80
C ILE A 519 -71.18 -27.73 16.74
N ASP A 520 -72.40 -27.38 17.14
CA ASP A 520 -73.54 -27.23 16.22
C ASP A 520 -73.40 -25.93 15.43
N THR A 521 -73.34 -26.05 14.10
CA THR A 521 -73.10 -24.93 13.18
C THR A 521 -74.36 -24.48 12.46
N ARG A 522 -75.53 -25.11 12.69
CA ARG A 522 -76.78 -24.80 11.96
C ARG A 522 -77.27 -23.36 12.12
N ASN A 523 -76.86 -22.70 13.20
CA ASN A 523 -77.22 -21.31 13.49
C ASN A 523 -76.14 -20.31 13.02
N PHE A 524 -75.07 -20.79 12.40
CA PHE A 524 -73.99 -19.94 11.88
C PHE A 524 -74.36 -19.59 10.44
N PRO A 525 -74.36 -18.31 10.05
CA PRO A 525 -74.49 -17.94 8.64
C PRO A 525 -73.44 -18.65 7.77
N ALA A 526 -73.80 -19.05 6.56
CA ALA A 526 -72.83 -19.60 5.62
C ALA A 526 -71.68 -18.60 5.37
N GLY A 527 -70.44 -19.07 5.42
CA GLY A 527 -69.27 -18.21 5.30
C GLY A 527 -67.99 -18.79 5.91
N THR A 528 -66.94 -17.97 5.88
CA THR A 528 -65.64 -18.29 6.49
C THR A 528 -65.60 -17.80 7.94
N TYR A 529 -65.04 -18.63 8.80
CA TYR A 529 -64.81 -18.40 10.22
C TYR A 529 -63.37 -18.74 10.59
N TYR A 530 -62.91 -18.21 11.72
CA TYR A 530 -61.58 -18.44 12.27
C TYR A 530 -61.68 -19.12 13.62
N LEU A 531 -61.21 -20.36 13.68
CA LEU A 531 -61.11 -21.15 14.89
C LEU A 531 -59.79 -20.82 15.59
N HIS A 532 -59.86 -20.31 16.81
CA HIS A 532 -58.72 -20.12 17.70
C HIS A 532 -58.77 -21.17 18.81
N VAL A 533 -57.72 -21.99 18.93
CA VAL A 533 -57.54 -22.96 20.01
C VAL A 533 -56.37 -22.51 20.87
N THR A 534 -56.63 -22.20 22.13
CA THR A 534 -55.64 -21.70 23.08
C THR A 534 -55.37 -22.73 24.16
N TYR A 535 -54.11 -23.11 24.32
CA TYR A 535 -53.63 -24.00 25.36
C TYR A 535 -52.43 -23.37 26.08
N GLY A 536 -52.57 -23.13 27.39
CA GLY A 536 -51.57 -22.36 28.14
C GLY A 536 -51.44 -20.94 27.61
N ASP A 537 -50.25 -20.59 27.14
CA ASP A 537 -49.89 -19.30 26.55
C ASP A 537 -49.86 -19.29 25.01
N LYS A 538 -50.12 -20.42 24.33
CA LYS A 538 -50.11 -20.51 22.86
C LYS A 538 -51.53 -20.63 22.30
N THR A 539 -51.79 -19.89 21.21
CA THR A 539 -53.03 -19.94 20.43
C THR A 539 -52.75 -20.37 19.00
N GLU A 540 -53.35 -21.47 18.56
CA GLU A 540 -53.34 -21.91 17.16
C GLU A 540 -54.61 -21.46 16.46
N LYS A 541 -54.47 -21.11 15.17
CA LYS A 541 -55.57 -20.57 14.36
C LYS A 541 -55.76 -21.42 13.12
N SER A 542 -57.00 -21.82 12.85
CA SER A 542 -57.36 -22.51 11.61
C SER A 542 -58.63 -21.91 11.00
N GLN A 543 -58.79 -22.09 9.69
CA GLN A 543 -59.97 -21.65 8.97
C GLN A 543 -61.08 -22.71 9.07
N LEU A 544 -62.31 -22.27 9.31
CA LEU A 544 -63.52 -23.08 9.30
C LEU A 544 -64.49 -22.51 8.25
N VAL A 545 -65.05 -23.35 7.39
CA VAL A 545 -66.03 -22.97 6.38
C VAL A 545 -67.37 -23.58 6.76
N ILE A 546 -68.43 -22.77 6.80
CA ILE A 546 -69.81 -23.21 7.01
C ILE A 546 -70.60 -23.00 5.72
N GLU A 547 -71.33 -24.03 5.28
CA GLU A 547 -72.15 -24.03 4.04
C GLU A 547 -73.66 -24.05 4.30
#